data_AF-A0A3D2FCM3-F1
#
_entry.id   AF-A0A3D2FCM3-F1
#
_cell.length_a   1.000
_cell.length_b   1.000
_cell.length_c   1.000
_cell.angle_alpha   90.00
_cell.angle_beta   90.00
_cell.angle_gamma   90.00
#
_symmetry.space_group_name_H-M   'P 1'
#
loop_
_entity.id
_entity.type
_entity.pdbx_description
1 polymer ?
#
loop_
_entity_poly.entity_id
_entity_poly.type
_entity_poly.pdbx_seq_one_letter_code
_entity_poly.pdbx_strand_id
1 'polypeptide(L)'
;MRKWIGDGSSPIPHSIFNDMATWEKIPFLYTAQNRRLVEEMLTLAHEPDKLGRMASVLEDELGHELSFAVEQGKIAANSGDADAVISLGLIERGLSADLATNDLGVILDEYSKALHGGAAETLRLAGLDAGDVQRVIYGGGSSLLTLVSDTMKAQFPDAEHSFTEVFTAVTDGLAIASGRG
;
A
#
# COMPACT_ATOMS: atom_id res chain seq x y z
N MET A 1 22.69 28.09 -5.44
CA MET A 1 22.64 28.66 -4.08
C MET A 1 21.31 29.38 -3.92
N ARG A 2 20.26 28.69 -3.45
CA ARG A 2 18.94 29.30 -3.22
C ARG A 2 18.85 29.64 -1.73
N LYS A 3 18.83 30.94 -1.43
CA LYS A 3 18.80 31.52 -0.09
C LYS A 3 17.47 31.16 0.59
N TRP A 4 17.52 30.45 1.72
CA TRP A 4 16.43 30.42 2.70
C TRP A 4 16.60 31.62 3.63
N ILE A 5 15.96 32.74 3.32
CA ILE A 5 15.87 33.91 4.21
C ILE A 5 14.38 34.12 4.49
N GLY A 6 13.97 33.81 5.72
CA GLY A 6 12.64 34.02 6.28
C GLY A 6 12.56 33.41 7.69
N ASP A 7 11.75 33.99 8.57
CA ASP A 7 11.45 33.52 9.93
C ASP A 7 10.43 32.35 9.94
N GLY A 8 9.95 31.95 8.76
CA GLY A 8 9.01 30.84 8.56
C GLY A 8 9.70 29.50 8.31
N SER A 9 9.13 28.44 8.87
CA SER A 9 9.46 27.05 8.52
C SER A 9 9.14 26.79 7.05
N SER A 10 10.02 26.09 6.35
CA SER A 10 9.73 25.64 5.00
C SER A 10 9.36 24.16 4.97
N PRO A 11 8.31 23.78 4.23
CA PRO A 11 7.94 22.39 4.09
C PRO A 11 9.06 21.60 3.40
N ILE A 12 9.26 20.37 3.87
CA ILE A 12 10.15 19.40 3.24
C ILE A 12 9.57 19.04 1.86
N PRO A 13 10.39 18.94 0.79
CA PRO A 13 9.92 18.47 -0.51
C PRO A 13 9.29 17.07 -0.41
N HIS A 14 8.01 16.96 -0.77
CA HIS A 14 7.28 15.69 -0.68
C HIS A 14 7.72 14.65 -1.72
N SER A 15 8.43 15.05 -2.78
CA SER A 15 8.76 14.15 -3.90
C SER A 15 9.51 12.90 -3.46
N ILE A 16 10.48 13.04 -2.53
CA ILE A 16 11.28 11.91 -2.07
C ILE A 16 10.44 10.89 -1.29
N PHE A 17 9.46 11.35 -0.50
CA PHE A 17 8.55 10.49 0.23
C PHE A 17 7.53 9.83 -0.71
N ASN A 18 7.01 10.58 -1.67
CA ASN A 18 6.07 10.05 -2.67
C ASN A 18 6.72 8.99 -3.56
N ASP A 19 7.95 9.24 -3.98
CA ASP A 19 8.72 8.29 -4.77
C ASP A 19 9.13 7.07 -3.93
N MET A 20 9.39 7.23 -2.61
CA MET A 20 9.59 6.10 -1.68
C MET A 20 8.33 5.24 -1.52
N ALA A 21 7.14 5.85 -1.54
CA ALA A 21 5.87 5.14 -1.50
C ALA A 21 5.51 4.44 -2.84
N THR A 22 6.37 4.55 -3.84
CA THR A 22 6.15 4.00 -5.19
C THR A 22 7.21 2.96 -5.50
N TRP A 23 6.85 1.67 -5.43
CA TRP A 23 7.78 0.53 -5.53
C TRP A 23 8.79 0.65 -6.67
N GLU A 24 8.31 0.93 -7.90
CA GLU A 24 9.15 1.00 -9.10
C GLU A 24 10.10 2.20 -9.12
N LYS A 25 9.89 3.20 -8.25
CA LYS A 25 10.71 4.40 -8.18
C LYS A 25 11.82 4.34 -7.14
N ILE A 26 11.73 3.43 -6.18
CA ILE A 26 12.69 3.27 -5.08
C ILE A 26 14.16 3.27 -5.57
N PRO A 27 14.54 2.52 -6.63
CA PRO A 27 15.94 2.51 -7.09
C PRO A 27 16.49 3.89 -7.50
N PHE A 28 15.63 4.80 -7.94
CA PHE A 28 16.04 6.15 -8.39
C PHE A 28 16.23 7.12 -7.22
N LEU A 29 15.93 6.70 -5.98
CA LEU A 29 16.08 7.54 -4.80
C LEU A 29 17.53 7.66 -4.34
N TYR A 30 18.37 6.68 -4.63
CA TYR A 30 19.72 6.55 -4.08
C TYR A 30 20.79 7.43 -4.74
N THR A 31 20.38 8.45 -5.49
CA THR A 31 21.32 9.36 -6.14
C THR A 31 22.08 10.22 -5.12
N ALA A 32 23.33 10.57 -5.44
CA ALA A 32 24.11 11.51 -4.64
C ALA A 32 23.42 12.88 -4.47
N GLN A 33 22.59 13.28 -5.44
CA GLN A 33 21.79 14.50 -5.35
C GLN A 33 20.74 14.40 -4.24
N ASN A 34 20.00 13.29 -4.16
CA ASN A 34 18.99 13.08 -3.13
C ASN A 34 19.60 12.92 -1.74
N ARG A 35 20.73 12.20 -1.62
CA ARG A 35 21.47 12.08 -0.34
C ARG A 35 21.88 13.46 0.19
N ARG A 36 22.52 14.28 -0.65
CA ARG A 36 22.89 15.67 -0.29
C ARG A 36 21.69 16.53 0.07
N LEU A 37 20.59 16.40 -0.67
CA LEU A 37 19.35 17.12 -0.36
C LEU A 37 18.84 16.78 1.05
N VAL A 38 18.82 15.49 1.42
CA VAL A 38 18.40 15.05 2.76
C VAL A 38 19.38 15.49 3.84
N GLU A 39 20.69 15.41 3.60
CA GLU A 39 21.72 15.94 4.51
C GLU A 39 21.57 17.45 4.75
N GLU A 40 21.35 18.23 3.70
CA GLU A 40 21.10 19.68 3.82
C GLU A 40 19.85 19.96 4.66
N MET A 41 18.75 19.24 4.40
CA MET A 41 17.52 19.39 5.17
C MET A 41 17.69 19.01 6.65
N LEU A 42 18.48 17.97 6.93
CA LEU A 42 18.75 17.50 8.29
C LEU A 42 19.39 18.61 9.15
N THR A 43 20.29 19.41 8.59
CA THR A 43 20.95 20.52 9.32
C THR A 43 20.00 21.63 9.76
N LEU A 44 18.83 21.74 9.11
CA LEU A 44 17.83 22.78 9.35
C LEU A 44 16.54 22.22 9.96
N ALA A 45 16.50 20.92 10.27
CA ALA A 45 15.31 20.22 10.68
C ALA A 45 14.87 20.55 12.10
N HIS A 46 13.58 20.81 12.31
CA HIS A 46 12.98 20.83 13.65
C HIS A 46 12.89 19.43 14.27
N GLU A 47 12.82 18.38 13.44
CA GLU A 47 12.76 16.98 13.84
C GLU A 47 13.91 16.19 13.19
N PRO A 48 15.17 16.43 13.62
CA PRO A 48 16.33 15.85 12.97
C PRO A 48 16.33 14.32 13.03
N ASP A 49 15.80 13.70 14.08
CA ASP A 49 15.76 12.24 14.20
C ASP A 49 14.93 11.59 13.06
N LYS A 50 13.79 12.19 12.68
CA LYS A 50 12.95 11.69 11.59
C LYS A 50 13.64 11.80 10.23
N LEU A 51 14.31 12.92 9.98
CA LEU A 51 15.08 13.09 8.74
C LEU A 51 16.36 12.24 8.72
N GLY A 52 16.96 12.00 9.89
CA GLY A 52 18.09 11.07 10.05
C GLY A 52 17.72 9.66 9.61
N ARG A 53 16.54 9.17 9.98
CA ARG A 53 16.02 7.88 9.49
C ARG A 53 15.91 7.82 7.96
N MET A 54 15.41 8.89 7.33
CA MET A 54 15.37 8.97 5.87
C MET A 54 16.78 9.00 5.26
N ALA A 55 17.73 9.70 5.90
CA ALA A 55 19.13 9.69 5.47
C ALA A 55 19.70 8.27 5.49
N SER A 56 19.51 7.52 6.59
CA SER A 56 19.92 6.11 6.70
C SER A 56 19.28 5.24 5.63
N VAL A 57 17.97 5.39 5.36
CA VAL A 57 17.29 4.65 4.29
C VAL A 57 17.94 4.89 2.92
N LEU A 58 18.39 6.11 2.62
CA LEU A 58 19.01 6.42 1.33
C LEU A 58 20.50 6.03 1.27
N GLU A 59 21.22 6.15 2.38
CA GLU A 59 22.63 5.79 2.49
C GLU A 59 22.83 4.29 2.35
N ASP A 60 22.04 3.52 3.12
CA ASP A 60 22.09 2.06 3.16
C ASP A 60 21.15 1.39 2.16
N GLU A 61 20.47 2.18 1.32
CA GLU A 61 19.62 1.73 0.21
C GLU A 61 18.43 0.84 0.63
N LEU A 62 17.86 1.12 1.81
CA LEU A 62 16.86 0.30 2.53
C LEU A 62 15.40 0.51 2.08
N GLY A 63 15.17 1.17 0.95
CA GLY A 63 13.81 1.54 0.51
C GLY A 63 12.92 0.33 0.21
N HIS A 64 13.48 -0.74 -0.38
CA HIS A 64 12.70 -1.96 -0.65
C HIS A 64 12.43 -2.75 0.63
N GLU A 65 13.40 -2.82 1.53
CA GLU A 65 13.27 -3.44 2.86
C GLU A 65 12.19 -2.73 3.68
N LEU A 66 12.15 -1.40 3.63
CA LEU A 66 11.07 -0.59 4.21
C LEU A 66 9.72 -0.97 3.57
N SER A 67 9.63 -1.02 2.25
CA SER A 67 8.39 -1.38 1.57
C SER A 67 7.93 -2.80 1.92
N PHE A 68 8.85 -3.75 2.07
CA PHE A 68 8.53 -5.10 2.51
C PHE A 68 8.08 -5.15 3.97
N ALA A 69 8.72 -4.39 4.86
CA ALA A 69 8.30 -4.29 6.26
C ALA A 69 6.87 -3.74 6.38
N VAL A 70 6.53 -2.74 5.58
CA VAL A 70 5.17 -2.19 5.50
C VAL A 70 4.18 -3.24 4.98
N GLU A 71 4.52 -3.98 3.92
CA GLU A 71 3.67 -5.05 3.39
C GLU A 71 3.40 -6.14 4.44
N GLN A 72 4.43 -6.55 5.18
CA GLN A 72 4.27 -7.56 6.23
C GLN A 72 3.42 -7.06 7.39
N GLY A 73 3.62 -5.81 7.82
CA GLY A 73 2.74 -5.20 8.82
C GLY A 73 1.29 -5.16 8.36
N LYS A 74 1.04 -4.81 7.09
CA LYS A 74 -0.30 -4.80 6.48
C LYS A 74 -0.92 -6.20 6.45
N ILE A 75 -0.16 -7.24 6.09
CA ILE A 75 -0.64 -8.63 6.09
C ILE A 75 -1.03 -9.06 7.51
N ALA A 76 -0.19 -8.79 8.51
CA ALA A 76 -0.48 -9.12 9.91
C ALA A 76 -1.73 -8.40 10.43
N ALA A 77 -1.82 -7.09 10.19
CA ALA A 77 -2.99 -6.28 10.56
C ALA A 77 -4.28 -6.79 9.89
N ASN A 78 -4.19 -7.19 8.61
CA ASN A 78 -5.30 -7.75 7.85
C ASN A 78 -5.75 -9.13 8.34
N SER A 79 -4.84 -9.93 8.90
CA SER A 79 -5.18 -11.21 9.54
C SER A 79 -5.86 -11.08 10.91
N GLY A 80 -5.98 -9.85 11.44
CA GLY A 80 -6.55 -9.59 12.76
C GLY A 80 -5.58 -9.85 13.91
N ASP A 81 -4.27 -9.79 13.64
CA ASP A 81 -3.24 -9.90 14.68
C ASP A 81 -3.27 -8.65 15.57
N ALA A 82 -3.53 -8.85 16.86
CA ALA A 82 -3.62 -7.76 17.83
C ALA A 82 -2.26 -7.09 18.09
N ASP A 83 -1.15 -7.78 17.79
CA ASP A 83 0.22 -7.31 17.96
C ASP A 83 0.84 -6.86 16.61
N ALA A 84 0.00 -6.58 15.60
CA ALA A 84 0.47 -6.15 14.28
C ALA A 84 1.27 -4.84 14.33
N VAL A 85 2.52 -4.91 13.88
CA VAL A 85 3.46 -3.78 13.82
C VAL A 85 4.27 -3.80 12.53
N ILE A 86 4.62 -2.62 12.03
CA ILE A 86 5.62 -2.44 10.99
C ILE A 86 6.99 -2.40 11.67
N SER A 87 7.77 -3.47 11.52
CA SER A 87 9.09 -3.60 12.13
C SER A 87 10.14 -2.83 11.31
N LEU A 88 10.68 -1.73 11.85
CA LEU A 88 11.62 -0.84 11.18
C LEU A 88 13.03 -0.91 11.80
N GLY A 89 13.33 -2.00 12.49
CA GLY A 89 14.60 -2.23 13.19
C GLY A 89 15.84 -2.15 12.31
N LEU A 90 15.68 -2.35 10.99
CA LEU A 90 16.72 -2.20 9.98
C LEU A 90 17.13 -0.73 9.73
N ILE A 91 16.24 0.22 10.00
CA ILE A 91 16.50 1.66 9.86
C ILE A 91 17.05 2.21 11.17
N GLU A 92 16.44 1.84 12.29
CA GLU A 92 16.87 2.24 13.62
C GLU A 92 16.51 1.15 14.61
N ARG A 93 17.45 0.77 15.47
CA ARG A 93 17.25 -0.32 16.43
C ARG A 93 16.06 -0.03 17.34
N GLY A 94 15.09 -0.94 17.33
CA GLY A 94 13.87 -0.84 18.15
C GLY A 94 12.77 0.03 17.54
N LEU A 95 12.99 0.62 16.36
CA LEU A 95 11.97 1.38 15.66
C LEU A 95 10.87 0.46 15.14
N SER A 96 9.63 0.86 15.38
CA SER A 96 8.43 0.24 14.84
C SER A 96 7.36 1.31 14.62
N ALA A 97 6.37 0.98 13.79
CA ALA A 97 5.15 1.76 13.69
C ALA A 97 3.95 0.83 13.92
N ASP A 98 3.05 1.25 14.80
CA ASP A 98 1.84 0.50 15.09
C ASP A 98 0.91 0.52 13.87
N LEU A 99 0.31 -0.63 13.55
CA LEU A 99 -0.71 -0.74 12.52
C LEU A 99 -1.83 -1.64 13.04
N ALA A 100 -2.67 -1.07 13.90
CA ALA A 100 -3.80 -1.81 14.46
C ALA A 100 -4.79 -2.19 13.34
N THR A 101 -5.45 -3.33 13.47
CA THR A 101 -6.49 -3.78 12.52
C THR A 101 -7.57 -2.73 12.30
N ASN A 102 -7.95 -2.00 13.35
CA ASN A 102 -8.98 -0.95 13.26
C ASN A 102 -8.50 0.25 12.42
N ASP A 103 -7.21 0.58 12.50
CA ASP A 103 -6.62 1.65 11.68
C ASP A 103 -6.61 1.27 10.20
N LEU A 104 -6.35 0.00 9.89
CA LEU A 104 -6.41 -0.49 8.51
C LEU A 104 -7.82 -0.36 7.92
N GLY A 105 -8.86 -0.64 8.72
CA GLY A 105 -10.25 -0.42 8.31
C GLY A 105 -10.55 1.05 8.01
N VAL A 106 -10.08 1.97 8.87
CA VAL A 106 -10.25 3.42 8.67
C VAL A 106 -9.49 3.92 7.43
N ILE A 107 -8.24 3.49 7.25
CA ILE A 107 -7.40 3.87 6.10
C ILE A 107 -8.04 3.42 4.79
N LEU A 108 -8.70 2.26 4.79
CA LEU A 108 -9.24 1.66 3.58
C LEU A 108 -10.73 1.92 3.31
N ASP A 109 -11.43 2.65 4.19
CA ASP A 109 -12.88 2.89 4.11
C ASP A 109 -13.33 3.47 2.75
N GLU A 110 -12.64 4.50 2.25
CA GLU A 110 -12.94 5.09 0.95
C GLU A 110 -12.76 4.10 -0.22
N TYR A 111 -11.82 3.16 -0.11
CA TYR A 111 -11.63 2.12 -1.12
C TYR A 111 -12.74 1.07 -1.07
N SER A 112 -13.28 0.75 0.11
CA SER A 112 -14.48 -0.10 0.23
C SER A 112 -15.69 0.55 -0.44
N LYS A 113 -15.92 1.85 -0.20
CA LYS A 113 -16.99 2.62 -0.85
C LYS A 113 -16.83 2.63 -2.37
N ALA A 114 -15.62 2.86 -2.86
CA ALA A 114 -15.32 2.84 -4.29
C ALA A 114 -15.56 1.45 -4.90
N LEU A 115 -15.14 0.38 -4.22
CA LEU A 115 -15.37 -1.01 -4.65
C LEU A 115 -16.86 -1.33 -4.73
N HIS A 116 -17.63 -0.99 -3.68
CA HIS A 116 -19.09 -1.14 -3.65
C HIS A 116 -19.74 -0.39 -4.82
N GLY A 117 -19.38 0.88 -5.02
CA GLY A 117 -19.91 1.71 -6.11
C GLY A 117 -19.59 1.13 -7.49
N GLY A 118 -18.37 0.62 -7.69
CA GLY A 118 -17.96 -0.04 -8.94
C GLY A 118 -18.75 -1.32 -9.21
N ALA A 119 -18.99 -2.15 -8.18
CA ALA A 119 -19.80 -3.35 -8.31
C ALA A 119 -21.26 -3.01 -8.66
N ALA A 120 -21.87 -2.03 -7.99
CA ALA A 120 -23.23 -1.58 -8.27
C ALA A 120 -23.37 -1.01 -9.69
N GLU A 121 -22.42 -0.21 -10.13
CA GLU A 121 -22.42 0.33 -11.50
C GLU A 121 -22.27 -0.79 -12.55
N THR A 122 -21.45 -1.81 -12.27
CA THR A 122 -21.28 -2.97 -13.16
C THR A 122 -22.59 -3.72 -13.36
N LEU A 123 -23.36 -3.95 -12.29
CA LEU A 123 -24.70 -4.54 -12.38
C LEU A 123 -25.66 -3.68 -13.19
N ARG A 124 -25.66 -2.36 -12.93
CA ARG A 124 -26.51 -1.41 -13.65
C ARG A 124 -26.24 -1.43 -15.15
N LEU A 125 -24.98 -1.51 -15.55
CA LEU A 125 -24.58 -1.63 -16.96
C LEU A 125 -24.99 -2.96 -17.58
N ALA A 126 -24.97 -4.05 -16.79
CA ALA A 126 -25.41 -5.37 -17.21
C ALA A 126 -26.95 -5.56 -17.20
N GLY A 127 -27.70 -4.65 -16.55
CA GLY A 127 -29.14 -4.79 -16.36
C GLY A 127 -29.51 -5.94 -15.42
N LEU A 128 -28.64 -6.23 -14.45
CA LEU A 128 -28.81 -7.30 -13.46
C LEU A 128 -29.02 -6.70 -12.07
N ASP A 129 -29.69 -7.45 -11.21
CA ASP A 129 -29.80 -7.16 -9.78
C ASP A 129 -28.72 -7.93 -9.00
N ALA A 130 -28.45 -7.52 -7.76
CA ALA A 130 -27.42 -8.19 -6.93
C ALA A 130 -27.73 -9.68 -6.70
N GLY A 131 -29.02 -10.05 -6.61
CA GLY A 131 -29.45 -11.45 -6.47
C GLY A 131 -29.21 -12.33 -7.70
N ASP A 132 -28.92 -11.74 -8.86
CA ASP A 132 -28.56 -12.49 -10.06
C ASP A 132 -27.10 -12.99 -10.02
N VAL A 133 -26.29 -12.46 -9.10
CA VAL A 133 -24.89 -12.87 -8.94
C VAL A 133 -24.80 -14.16 -8.14
N GLN A 134 -24.42 -15.23 -8.83
CA GLN A 134 -24.31 -16.56 -8.22
C GLN A 134 -22.95 -16.83 -7.58
N ARG A 135 -21.89 -16.16 -8.06
CA ARG A 135 -20.52 -16.39 -7.59
C ARG A 135 -19.67 -15.13 -7.69
N VAL A 136 -18.87 -14.90 -6.66
CA VAL A 136 -17.81 -13.87 -6.62
C VAL A 136 -16.47 -14.58 -6.49
N ILE A 137 -15.60 -14.39 -7.49
CA ILE A 137 -14.26 -14.99 -7.53
C ILE A 137 -13.24 -13.89 -7.25
N TYR A 138 -12.43 -14.10 -6.22
CA TYR A 138 -11.37 -13.17 -5.81
C TYR A 138 -10.05 -13.53 -6.50
N GLY A 139 -9.45 -12.57 -7.19
CA GLY A 139 -8.16 -12.70 -7.87
C GLY A 139 -7.25 -11.50 -7.62
N GLY A 140 -5.93 -11.73 -7.70
CA GLY A 140 -4.90 -10.74 -7.37
C GLY A 140 -4.65 -10.60 -5.86
N GLY A 141 -3.40 -10.33 -5.46
CA GLY A 141 -3.00 -10.31 -4.05
C GLY A 141 -3.82 -9.35 -3.17
N SER A 142 -4.22 -8.18 -3.69
CA SER A 142 -5.05 -7.22 -2.96
C SER A 142 -6.46 -7.73 -2.63
N SER A 143 -6.96 -8.74 -3.35
CA SER A 143 -8.26 -9.36 -3.05
C SER A 143 -8.26 -10.16 -1.75
N LEU A 144 -7.08 -10.47 -1.20
CA LEU A 144 -6.91 -11.11 0.12
C LEU A 144 -7.13 -10.14 1.28
N LEU A 145 -7.30 -8.84 1.01
CA LEU A 145 -7.70 -7.89 2.05
C LEU A 145 -9.11 -8.22 2.53
N THR A 146 -9.27 -8.38 3.84
CA THR A 146 -10.54 -8.76 4.48
C THR A 146 -11.65 -7.78 4.09
N LEU A 147 -11.33 -6.48 4.01
CA LEU A 147 -12.19 -5.41 3.53
C LEU A 147 -12.84 -5.73 2.17
N VAL A 148 -12.07 -6.25 1.21
CA VAL A 148 -12.58 -6.59 -0.13
C VAL A 148 -13.62 -7.68 -0.01
N SER A 149 -13.31 -8.74 0.74
CA SER A 149 -14.23 -9.85 0.92
C SER A 149 -15.49 -9.46 1.68
N ASP A 150 -15.37 -8.59 2.69
CA ASP A 150 -16.50 -8.12 3.49
C ASP A 150 -17.42 -7.20 2.68
N THR A 151 -16.83 -6.29 1.89
CA THR A 151 -17.58 -5.39 0.99
C THR A 151 -18.39 -6.21 -0.02
N MET A 152 -17.76 -7.21 -0.64
CA MET A 152 -18.43 -8.02 -1.66
C MET A 152 -19.45 -8.99 -1.07
N LYS A 153 -19.21 -9.54 0.13
CA LYS A 153 -20.22 -10.35 0.86
C LYS A 153 -21.43 -9.54 1.29
N ALA A 154 -21.22 -8.28 1.71
CA ALA A 154 -22.31 -7.39 2.03
C ALA A 154 -23.16 -7.05 0.80
N GLN A 155 -22.51 -6.89 -0.36
CA GLN A 155 -23.18 -6.61 -1.63
C GLN A 155 -23.91 -7.82 -2.23
N PHE A 156 -23.31 -9.02 -2.10
CA PHE A 156 -23.76 -10.25 -2.74
C PHE A 156 -23.92 -11.39 -1.73
N PRO A 157 -24.82 -11.27 -0.74
CA PRO A 157 -24.89 -12.20 0.38
C PRO A 157 -25.25 -13.64 -0.02
N ASP A 158 -25.97 -13.80 -1.13
CA ASP A 158 -26.43 -15.10 -1.63
C ASP A 158 -25.44 -15.76 -2.61
N ALA A 159 -24.35 -15.07 -2.97
CA ALA A 159 -23.35 -15.58 -3.91
C ALA A 159 -22.36 -16.54 -3.23
N GLU A 160 -21.87 -17.52 -4.00
CA GLU A 160 -20.72 -18.32 -3.58
C GLU A 160 -19.43 -17.47 -3.66
N HIS A 161 -18.67 -17.41 -2.57
CA HIS A 161 -17.45 -16.62 -2.48
C HIS A 161 -16.21 -17.52 -2.47
N SER A 162 -15.36 -17.39 -3.49
CA SER A 162 -14.19 -18.27 -3.66
C SER A 162 -12.92 -17.49 -3.93
N PHE A 163 -11.85 -17.82 -3.19
CA PHE A 163 -10.49 -17.42 -3.52
C PHE A 163 -9.89 -18.53 -4.38
N THR A 164 -9.55 -18.24 -5.64
CA THR A 164 -9.04 -19.26 -6.56
C THR A 164 -7.80 -18.72 -7.26
N GLU A 165 -6.70 -19.48 -7.19
CA GLU A 165 -5.47 -19.23 -7.97
C GLU A 165 -5.10 -17.75 -8.01
N VAL A 166 -5.07 -17.10 -6.85
CA VAL A 166 -5.05 -15.63 -6.67
C VAL A 166 -3.89 -14.96 -7.42
N PHE A 167 -2.82 -15.70 -7.72
CA PHE A 167 -1.63 -15.21 -8.42
C PHE A 167 -1.49 -15.74 -9.86
N THR A 168 -2.27 -16.74 -10.25
CA THR A 168 -2.07 -17.57 -11.46
C THR A 168 -3.30 -17.60 -12.37
N ALA A 169 -4.50 -17.29 -11.85
CA ALA A 169 -5.77 -17.39 -12.56
C ALA A 169 -5.79 -16.66 -13.91
N VAL A 170 -5.17 -15.48 -14.00
CA VAL A 170 -5.09 -14.71 -15.24
C VAL A 170 -4.17 -15.39 -16.26
N THR A 171 -2.98 -15.81 -15.82
CA THR A 171 -1.99 -16.49 -16.67
C THR A 171 -2.53 -17.82 -17.19
N ASP A 172 -3.19 -18.60 -16.33
CA ASP A 172 -3.80 -19.88 -16.69
C ASP A 172 -4.95 -19.69 -17.69
N GLY A 173 -5.79 -18.67 -17.47
CA GLY A 173 -6.87 -18.31 -18.40
C GLY A 173 -6.34 -17.93 -19.78
N LEU A 174 -5.28 -17.12 -19.83
CA LEU A 174 -4.61 -16.74 -21.09
C LEU A 174 -3.98 -17.95 -21.79
N ALA A 175 -3.29 -18.83 -21.05
CA ALA A 175 -2.70 -20.04 -21.59
C ALA A 175 -3.76 -20.95 -22.23
N ILE A 176 -4.88 -21.18 -21.54
CA ILE A 176 -6.02 -21.95 -22.07
C ILE A 176 -6.61 -21.28 -23.32
N ALA A 177 -6.81 -19.96 -23.32
CA ALA A 177 -7.34 -19.24 -24.47
C ALA A 177 -6.40 -19.34 -25.68
N SER A 178 -5.09 -19.27 -25.47
CA SER A 178 -4.08 -19.37 -26.52
C SER A 178 -3.94 -20.77 -27.12
N GLY A 179 -4.18 -21.82 -26.34
CA GLY A 179 -4.17 -23.22 -26.82
C GLY A 179 -5.45 -23.68 -27.50
N ARG A 180 -6.49 -22.82 -27.54
CA ARG A 180 -7.76 -23.08 -28.23
C ARG A 180 -7.85 -22.41 -29.62
N GLY A 181 -6.82 -21.67 -30.03
CA GLY A 181 -6.64 -21.16 -31.40
C GLY A 181 -5.74 -22.07 -32.22
#